data_AF-A0A2N3AVQ3-F1
#
_entry.id   AF-A0A2N3AVQ3-F1
#
_cell.length_a   1.000
_cell.length_b   1.000
_cell.length_c   1.000
_cell.angle_alpha   90.00
_cell.angle_beta   90.00
_cell.angle_gamma   90.00
#
_symmetry.space_group_name_H-M   'P 1'
#
loop_
_entity.id
_entity.type
_entity.pdbx_description
1 polymer ?
#
loop_
_entity_poly.entity_id
_entity_poly.type
_entity_poly.pdbx_seq_one_letter_code
_entity_poly.pdbx_strand_id
1 'polypeptide(L)' 'GRVMLLGGEAFATKRHVFWNFVSSDRERINQAKDDWRAGRFPKVPGDEDEFIPLPEKPNTVSYP' A
#
# COMPACT_ATOMS: atom_id res chain seq x y z
N GLY A 1 9.74 -8.17 -30.70
CA GLY A 1 9.28 -7.24 -29.64
C GLY A 1 8.50 -8.01 -28.61
N ARG A 2 8.45 -7.54 -27.36
CA ARG A 2 7.56 -8.08 -26.31
C ARG A 2 6.53 -7.01 -25.98
N VAL A 3 5.25 -7.36 -26.01
CA VAL A 3 4.12 -6.47 -25.70
C VAL A 3 3.25 -7.16 -24.65
N MET A 4 2.69 -6.38 -23.72
CA MET A 4 1.75 -6.85 -22.72
C MET A 4 0.50 -5.98 -22.76
N LEU A 5 -0.67 -6.62 -22.81
CA LEU A 5 -1.98 -5.98 -22.73
C LEU A 5 -2.70 -6.53 -21.50
N LEU A 6 -3.15 -5.63 -20.62
CA LEU A 6 -3.91 -5.93 -19.41
C LEU A 6 -5.18 -5.09 -19.42
N GLY A 7 -6.31 -5.70 -19.10
CA GLY A 7 -7.60 -5.04 -18.99
C GLY A 7 -8.59 -5.87 -18.18
N GLY A 8 -9.62 -5.21 -17.68
CA GLY A 8 -10.69 -5.82 -16.88
C GLY A 8 -11.81 -4.81 -16.63
N GLU A 9 -12.89 -5.27 -16.02
CA GLU A 9 -14.01 -4.40 -15.62
C GLU A 9 -13.56 -3.36 -14.59
N ALA A 10 -14.16 -2.16 -14.64
CA ALA A 10 -13.89 -1.11 -13.67
C ALA A 10 -14.27 -1.57 -12.25
N PHE A 11 -13.49 -1.16 -11.25
CA PHE A 11 -13.85 -1.45 -9.87
C PHE A 11 -15.18 -0.78 -9.50
N ALA A 12 -16.11 -1.55 -8.95
CA ALA A 12 -17.42 -1.06 -8.51
C ALA A 12 -17.36 -0.08 -7.32
N THR A 13 -16.20 0.05 -6.67
CA THR A 13 -16.03 0.83 -5.44
C THR A 13 -14.72 1.62 -5.48
N LYS A 14 -14.69 2.79 -4.83
CA LYS A 14 -13.47 3.59 -4.73
C LYS A 14 -12.36 2.77 -4.08
N ARG A 15 -11.13 2.95 -4.56
CA ARG A 15 -9.92 2.38 -3.96
C ARG A 15 -9.07 3.54 -3.45
N HIS A 16 -8.67 3.42 -2.21
CA HIS A 16 -7.65 4.26 -1.60
C HIS A 16 -6.32 3.52 -1.69
N VAL A 17 -5.27 4.23 -2.09
CA VAL A 17 -3.92 3.70 -2.23
C VAL A 17 -2.96 4.65 -1.51
N PHE A 18 -2.11 4.10 -0.65
CA PHE A 18 -1.03 4.82 0.00
C PHE A 18 0.16 3.87 0.15
N TRP A 19 1.28 4.18 -0.51
CA TRP A 19 2.44 3.29 -0.52
C TRP A 19 2.01 1.85 -0.91
N ASN A 20 2.39 0.84 -0.13
CA ASN A 20 2.03 -0.57 -0.36
C ASN A 20 0.64 -0.95 0.18
N PHE A 21 -0.16 0.00 0.67
CA PHE A 21 -1.49 -0.26 1.20
C PHE A 21 -2.59 0.12 0.22
N VAL A 22 -3.50 -0.82 -0.04
CA VAL A 22 -4.69 -0.64 -0.88
C VAL A 22 -5.92 -1.11 -0.12
N SER A 23 -6.95 -0.26 -0.06
CA SER A 23 -8.23 -0.62 0.56
C SER A 23 -9.37 0.18 -0.04
N SER A 24 -10.61 -0.31 0.08
CA SER A 24 -11.82 0.48 -0.17
C SER A 24 -12.15 1.43 1.00
N ASP A 25 -11.50 1.26 2.15
CA ASP A 25 -11.72 2.07 3.35
C ASP A 25 -10.44 2.86 3.70
N ARG A 26 -10.61 4.16 3.91
CA ARG A 26 -9.52 5.07 4.27
C ARG A 26 -9.07 4.91 5.72
N GLU A 27 -9.96 4.56 6.64
CA GLU A 27 -9.60 4.32 8.05
C GLU A 27 -8.70 3.10 8.18
N ARG A 28 -9.01 2.03 7.45
CA ARG A 28 -8.14 0.85 7.35
C ARG A 28 -6.72 1.17 6.89
N ILE A 29 -6.54 2.12 5.98
CA ILE A 29 -5.20 2.57 5.55
C ILE A 29 -4.49 3.33 6.67
N ASN A 30 -5.20 4.19 7.42
CA ASN A 30 -4.60 4.89 8.55
C ASN A 30 -4.16 3.92 9.64
N GLN A 31 -4.98 2.92 9.98
CA GLN A 31 -4.63 1.87 10.91
C GLN A 31 -3.37 1.11 10.45
N ALA A 32 -3.32 0.70 9.17
CA ALA A 32 -2.15 0.02 8.61
C ALA A 32 -0.87 0.87 8.67
N LYS A 33 -0.98 2.19 8.49
CA LYS A 33 0.17 3.10 8.65
C LYS A 33 0.68 3.12 10.08
N ASP A 34 -0.20 3.14 11.05
CA ASP A 34 0.19 3.13 12.47
C ASP A 34 0.73 1.77 12.90
N ASP A 35 0.15 0.68 12.39
CA ASP A 35 0.65 -0.68 12.58
C ASP A 35 2.07 -0.84 12.02
N TRP A 36 2.33 -0.28 10.83
CA TRP A 36 3.65 -0.32 10.21
C TRP A 36 4.69 0.47 11.01
N ARG A 37 4.37 1.71 11.41
CA ARG A 37 5.26 2.52 12.25
C ARG A 37 5.57 1.86 13.60
N ALA A 38 4.59 1.16 14.16
CA ALA A 38 4.75 0.46 15.43
C ALA A 38 5.34 -0.95 15.29
N GLY A 39 5.66 -1.42 14.08
CA GLY A 39 6.20 -2.77 13.85
C GLY A 39 5.23 -3.89 14.22
N ARG A 40 3.90 -3.66 14.11
CA ARG A 40 2.87 -4.65 14.45
C ARG A 40 2.62 -5.70 13.36
N PHE A 41 3.19 -5.50 12.17
CA PHE A 41 3.18 -6.54 11.14
C PHE A 41 4.16 -7.67 11.51
N PRO A 42 3.85 -8.92 11.16
CA PRO A 42 4.78 -10.03 11.35
C PRO A 42 6.12 -9.76 10.66
N LYS A 43 7.21 -10.13 11.33
CA LYS A 43 8.54 -10.09 10.72
C LYS A 43 8.67 -11.18 9.64
N VAL A 44 9.48 -10.89 8.63
CA VAL A 44 9.83 -11.86 7.59
C VAL A 44 10.98 -12.72 8.11
N PRO A 45 10.86 -14.06 8.14
CA PRO A 45 11.95 -14.93 8.59
C PRO A 45 13.20 -14.74 7.73
N GLY A 46 14.34 -14.49 8.38
CA GLY A 46 15.62 -14.26 7.70
C GLY A 46 15.85 -12.81 7.23
N ASP A 47 14.90 -11.90 7.48
CA ASP A 47 14.99 -10.47 7.19
C ASP A 47 14.39 -9.65 8.34
N GLU A 48 14.90 -9.89 9.55
CA GLU A 48 14.33 -9.33 10.78
C GLU A 48 14.87 -7.95 11.14
N ASP A 49 15.96 -7.55 10.48
CA ASP A 49 16.75 -6.35 10.76
C ASP A 49 16.47 -5.21 9.74
N GLU A 50 15.97 -5.53 8.55
CA GLU A 50 15.65 -4.53 7.54
C GLU A 50 14.25 -3.94 7.76
N PHE A 51 14.16 -2.61 7.74
CA PHE A 51 12.88 -1.90 7.88
C PHE A 51 12.83 -0.67 6.99
N ILE A 52 11.83 -0.60 6.12
CA ILE A 52 11.56 0.56 5.26
C ILE A 52 10.54 1.46 5.96
N PRO A 53 10.90 2.68 6.41
CA PRO A 53 9.95 3.57 7.04
C PRO A 53 8.90 4.08 6.04
N LEU A 54 7.71 4.42 6.54
CA LEU A 54 6.71 5.08 5.70
C LEU A 54 7.22 6.45 5.24
N PRO A 55 6.94 6.84 3.99
CA PRO A 55 7.27 8.18 3.53
C PRO A 55 6.38 9.22 4.22
N GLU A 56 6.95 10.38 4.55
CA GLU A 56 6.21 11.49 5.17
C GLU A 56 5.19 12.13 4.22
N LYS A 57 5.44 12.03 2.92
CA LYS A 57 4.56 12.50 1.85
C LYS A 57 4.18 11.32 0.95
N PRO A 58 2.95 11.27 0.40
CA PRO A 58 2.61 10.26 -0.59
C PRO A 58 3.56 10.37 -1.78
N ASN A 59 4.25 9.28 -2.12
CA ASN A 59 5.11 9.22 -3.32
C ASN A 59 4.29 9.12 -4.62
N THR A 60 2.98 8.93 -4.51
CA THR A 60 2.07 8.80 -5.65
C THR A 60 1.17 10.02 -5.75
N VAL A 61 0.97 10.48 -6.98
CA VAL A 61 -0.07 11.47 -7.32
C VAL A 61 -1.41 10.74 -7.20
N SER A 62 -2.03 10.76 -6.03
CA SER A 62 -3.40 10.28 -5.87
C SER A 62 -4.33 11.32 -6.51
N TYR A 63 -4.65 11.14 -7.80
CA TYR A 63 -5.68 11.94 -8.44
C TYR A 63 -7.04 11.70 -7.74
N PRO A 64 -7.87 12.75 -7.58
CA PRO A 64 -9.18 12.65 -6.94
C PRO A 64 -10.11 11.61 -7.58
#